data_AF-A0A7Y8H8E8-F1
#
_entry.id   AF-A0A7Y8H8E8-F1
#
_cell.length_a   1.000
_cell.length_b   1.000
_cell.length_c   1.000
_cell.angle_alpha   90.00
_cell.angle_beta   90.00
_cell.angle_gamma   90.00
#
_symmetry.space_group_name_H-M   'P 1'
#
loop_
_entity.id
_entity.type
_entity.pdbx_description
1 polymer ?
#
loop_
_entity_poly.entity_id
_entity_poly.type
_entity_poly.pdbx_seq_one_letter_code
_entity_poly.pdbx_strand_id
1 'polypeptide(L)'
;MFKRSINPEHPLRKLFRKALNFGLNYNPSEKTEVIDYIEDQILCEFIHIDNLYKIRNASGKSLEDIADILSEGDVLLNAQSFSREFQVHKHIGDYTLFILGMFPESLSKKRGKEFILGKLVIPDASLSEHYIIQGSRSYQIASEFTDKELFSELSSNFLLYMNVLDLVRIYLESIKNKEFLKAKGIISGTE
;
A
#
# COMPACT_ATOMS: atom_id res chain seq x y z
N MET A 1 17.74 -8.18 9.85
CA MET A 1 16.48 -8.33 10.61
C MET A 1 15.65 -9.40 9.89
N PHE A 2 15.26 -10.48 10.57
CA PHE A 2 14.72 -11.69 9.94
C PHE A 2 13.48 -11.37 9.07
N LYS A 3 13.61 -11.56 7.76
CA LYS A 3 12.49 -11.59 6.81
C LYS A 3 11.67 -12.82 7.19
N ARG A 4 10.66 -12.68 8.05
CA ARG A 4 9.66 -13.75 8.28
C ARG A 4 8.79 -13.82 7.03
N SER A 5 9.36 -14.35 5.94
CA SER A 5 8.59 -14.72 4.77
C SER A 5 7.69 -15.89 5.18
N ILE A 6 6.38 -15.70 5.06
CA ILE A 6 5.42 -16.76 5.31
C ILE A 6 5.73 -17.91 4.36
N ASN A 7 5.84 -19.12 4.91
CA ASN A 7 6.11 -20.33 4.14
C ASN A 7 5.13 -20.43 2.93
N PRO A 8 5.59 -20.75 1.71
CA PRO A 8 4.72 -20.94 0.54
C PRO A 8 3.53 -21.87 0.78
N GLU A 9 3.71 -22.88 1.63
CA GLU A 9 2.69 -23.87 1.98
C GLU A 9 1.73 -23.40 3.10
N HIS A 10 1.99 -22.24 3.69
CA HIS A 10 1.19 -21.69 4.77
C HIS A 10 -0.26 -21.44 4.31
N PRO A 11 -1.27 -21.87 5.08
CA PRO A 11 -2.68 -21.76 4.68
C PRO A 11 -3.10 -20.34 4.31
N LEU A 12 -2.60 -19.32 5.04
CA LEU A 12 -2.91 -17.92 4.76
C LEU A 12 -2.32 -17.43 3.42
N ARG A 13 -1.11 -17.87 3.08
CA ARG A 13 -0.49 -17.52 1.78
C ARG A 13 -1.24 -18.18 0.63
N LYS A 14 -1.64 -19.44 0.78
CA LYS A 14 -2.53 -20.12 -0.18
C LYS A 14 -3.87 -19.42 -0.35
N LEU A 15 -4.44 -18.90 0.73
CA LEU A 15 -5.68 -18.12 0.68
C LEU A 15 -5.48 -16.82 -0.10
N PHE A 16 -4.43 -16.05 0.20
CA PHE A 16 -4.12 -14.83 -0.53
C PHE A 16 -3.83 -15.07 -1.99
N ARG A 17 -3.10 -16.12 -2.34
CA ARG A 17 -2.91 -16.51 -3.74
C ARG A 17 -4.22 -16.79 -4.47
N LYS A 18 -5.17 -17.50 -3.82
CA LYS A 18 -6.51 -17.73 -4.40
C LYS A 18 -7.28 -16.44 -4.61
N ALA A 19 -7.26 -15.54 -3.63
CA ALA A 19 -7.93 -14.25 -3.72
C ALA A 19 -7.27 -13.33 -4.78
N LEU A 20 -5.94 -13.35 -4.89
CA LEU A 20 -5.17 -12.59 -5.88
C LEU A 20 -5.47 -13.08 -7.29
N ASN A 21 -5.47 -14.41 -7.49
CA ASN A 21 -5.88 -15.00 -8.76
C ASN A 21 -7.32 -14.64 -9.13
N PHE A 22 -8.23 -14.58 -8.15
CA PHE A 22 -9.59 -14.10 -8.40
C PHE A 22 -9.60 -12.66 -8.91
N GLY A 23 -8.82 -11.74 -8.31
CA GLY A 23 -8.72 -10.36 -8.79
C GLY A 23 -8.10 -10.24 -10.19
N LEU A 24 -7.03 -11.00 -10.45
CA LEU A 24 -6.33 -11.02 -11.74
C LEU A 24 -7.19 -11.58 -12.88
N ASN A 25 -8.18 -12.43 -12.61
CA ASN A 25 -9.11 -12.91 -13.64
C ASN A 25 -9.95 -11.78 -14.27
N TYR A 26 -10.19 -10.68 -13.53
CA TYR A 26 -10.96 -9.53 -14.00
C TYR A 26 -10.08 -8.34 -14.38
N ASN A 27 -8.89 -8.23 -13.78
CA ASN A 27 -7.89 -7.20 -14.08
C ASN A 27 -6.56 -7.89 -14.39
N PRO A 28 -6.40 -8.47 -15.59
CA PRO A 28 -5.24 -9.28 -15.92
C PRO A 28 -3.96 -8.46 -16.00
N SER A 29 -2.87 -9.05 -15.51
CA SER A 29 -1.49 -8.59 -15.72
C SER A 29 -0.62 -9.78 -16.10
N GLU A 30 0.23 -9.61 -17.10
CA GLU A 30 1.20 -10.64 -17.51
C GLU A 30 2.53 -10.53 -16.73
N LYS A 31 2.64 -9.51 -15.86
CA LYS A 31 3.86 -9.20 -15.11
C LYS A 31 3.98 -10.08 -13.87
N THR A 32 4.50 -11.28 -14.05
CA THR A 32 4.64 -12.29 -12.99
C THR A 32 5.41 -11.74 -11.77
N GLU A 33 6.48 -10.97 -11.98
CA GLU A 33 7.26 -10.36 -10.89
C GLU A 33 6.43 -9.40 -10.03
N VAL A 34 5.49 -8.66 -10.64
CA VAL A 34 4.59 -7.76 -9.91
C VAL A 34 3.55 -8.54 -9.13
N ILE A 35 3.03 -9.63 -9.71
CA ILE A 35 2.09 -10.52 -9.03
C ILE A 35 2.74 -11.15 -7.79
N ASP A 36 3.96 -11.66 -7.94
CA ASP A 36 4.75 -12.21 -6.83
C ASP A 36 5.04 -11.14 -5.77
N TYR A 37 5.35 -9.91 -6.19
CA TYR A 37 5.54 -8.79 -5.28
C TYR A 37 4.27 -8.45 -4.49
N ILE A 38 3.11 -8.40 -5.15
CA ILE A 38 1.82 -8.14 -4.49
C ILE A 38 1.48 -9.25 -3.49
N GLU A 39 1.70 -10.52 -3.85
CA GLU A 39 1.49 -11.64 -2.93
C GLU A 39 2.39 -11.53 -1.70
N ASP A 40 3.70 -11.32 -1.91
CA ASP A 40 4.69 -11.48 -0.84
C ASP A 40 4.96 -10.21 -0.04
N GLN A 41 5.08 -9.06 -0.71
CA GLN A 41 5.49 -7.79 -0.11
C GLN A 41 4.30 -6.90 0.28
N ILE A 42 3.11 -7.15 -0.27
CA ILE A 42 1.91 -6.37 0.04
C ILE A 42 0.97 -7.19 0.91
N LEU A 43 0.42 -8.29 0.39
CA LEU A 43 -0.56 -9.09 1.12
C LEU A 43 0.08 -9.81 2.31
N CYS A 44 1.17 -10.56 2.10
CA CYS A 44 1.78 -11.33 3.18
C CYS A 44 2.52 -10.45 4.20
N GLU A 45 3.19 -9.39 3.77
CA GLU A 45 3.98 -8.53 4.67
C GLU A 45 3.06 -7.77 5.64
N PHE A 46 1.92 -7.26 5.17
CA PHE A 46 1.01 -6.46 6.00
C PHE A 46 0.00 -7.27 6.82
N ILE A 47 0.12 -8.61 6.87
CA ILE A 47 -0.58 -9.40 7.90
C ILE A 47 -0.17 -8.95 9.31
N HIS A 48 1.11 -8.58 9.48
CA HIS A 48 1.60 -8.06 10.73
C HIS A 48 1.39 -6.54 10.76
N ILE A 49 0.49 -6.09 11.63
CA ILE A 49 0.16 -4.67 11.79
C ILE A 49 1.41 -3.80 12.08
N ASP A 50 2.41 -4.36 12.76
CA ASP A 50 3.70 -3.70 12.99
C ASP A 50 4.43 -3.32 11.69
N ASN A 51 4.24 -4.12 10.63
CA ASN A 51 4.83 -3.85 9.32
C ASN A 51 4.14 -2.68 8.62
N LEU A 52 2.86 -2.40 8.88
CA LEU A 52 2.19 -1.18 8.38
C LEU A 52 2.84 0.07 8.98
N TYR A 53 3.21 0.02 10.27
CA TYR A 53 3.75 1.16 11.03
C TYR A 53 5.28 1.14 11.20
N LYS A 54 6.00 0.34 10.42
CA LYS A 54 7.46 0.13 10.60
C LYS A 54 8.30 1.37 10.30
N ILE A 55 7.84 2.26 9.41
CA ILE A 55 8.56 3.49 9.09
C ILE A 55 8.08 4.59 10.05
N ARG A 56 9.06 5.16 10.75
CA ARG A 56 8.89 6.36 11.58
C ARG A 56 9.72 7.49 11.00
N ASN A 57 9.22 8.71 11.12
CA ASN A 57 10.01 9.91 10.81
C ASN A 57 11.09 10.16 11.88
N ALA A 58 11.96 11.15 11.65
CA ALA A 58 13.03 11.52 12.60
C ALA A 58 12.50 11.90 14.00
N SER A 59 11.24 12.33 14.09
CA SER A 59 10.54 12.68 15.32
C SER A 59 9.78 11.52 15.96
N GLY A 60 9.85 10.30 15.40
CA GLY A 60 9.20 9.09 15.94
C GLY A 60 7.72 8.87 15.54
N LYS A 61 7.14 9.76 14.72
CA LYS A 61 5.73 9.69 14.26
C LYS A 61 5.51 8.51 13.31
N SER A 62 4.38 7.80 13.42
CA SER A 62 4.05 6.58 12.65
C SER A 62 3.54 6.90 11.24
N LEU A 63 3.40 5.89 10.37
CA LEU A 63 3.01 6.11 8.97
C LEU A 63 1.57 6.57 8.75
N GLU A 64 0.65 6.22 9.65
CA GLU A 64 -0.74 6.69 9.64
C GLU A 64 -0.82 8.22 9.67
N ASP A 65 0.10 8.78 10.45
CA ASP A 65 0.36 10.19 10.59
C ASP A 65 1.19 10.76 9.44
N ILE A 66 1.97 9.93 8.74
CA ILE A 66 2.77 10.32 7.56
C ILE A 66 1.91 10.41 6.31
N ALA A 67 0.82 9.66 6.22
CA ALA A 67 -0.14 9.81 5.14
C ALA A 67 -0.82 11.20 5.15
N ASP A 68 -1.00 11.78 6.34
CA ASP A 68 -1.38 13.20 6.52
C ASP A 68 -0.21 14.17 6.17
N ILE A 69 1.04 13.69 6.21
CA ILE A 69 2.30 14.44 5.91
C ILE A 69 2.73 14.27 4.43
N LEU A 70 2.05 13.44 3.63
CA LEU A 70 2.29 13.34 2.18
C LEU A 70 2.05 14.67 1.44
N SER A 71 1.46 15.66 2.12
CA SER A 71 1.28 17.05 1.67
C SER A 71 2.54 17.91 1.78
N GLU A 72 3.51 17.54 2.61
CA GLU A 72 4.76 18.26 2.74
C GLU A 72 5.82 17.47 1.97
N GLY A 73 6.40 18.07 0.93
CA GLY A 73 7.53 17.53 0.15
C GLY A 73 8.82 17.31 0.96
N ASP A 74 8.69 17.11 2.27
CA ASP A 74 9.68 17.10 3.33
C ASP A 74 9.94 15.69 3.90
N VAL A 75 9.14 14.68 3.48
CA VAL A 75 9.43 13.26 3.79
C VAL A 75 10.84 12.85 3.28
N LEU A 76 11.44 13.64 2.39
CA LEU A 76 12.71 13.38 1.73
C LEU A 76 13.91 14.26 2.14
N LEU A 77 13.77 15.37 2.87
CA LEU A 77 14.94 16.25 3.05
C LEU A 77 15.96 15.74 4.10
N ASN A 78 15.71 14.62 4.78
CA ASN A 78 16.59 14.09 5.83
C ASN A 78 17.02 12.61 5.65
N ALA A 79 16.81 12.00 4.47
CA ALA A 79 17.29 10.64 4.24
C ALA A 79 18.83 10.64 4.16
N GLN A 80 19.49 10.06 5.17
CA GLN A 80 20.96 10.03 5.24
C GLN A 80 21.63 9.10 4.20
N SER A 81 20.87 8.40 3.36
CA SER A 81 21.39 7.57 2.26
C SER A 81 20.32 7.23 1.21
N PHE A 82 20.78 6.95 -0.02
CA PHE A 82 19.93 6.46 -1.12
C PHE A 82 19.15 5.18 -0.76
N SER A 83 19.74 4.29 0.05
CA SER A 83 19.05 3.07 0.51
C SER A 83 17.87 3.38 1.42
N ARG A 84 18.01 4.38 2.30
CA ARG A 84 16.91 4.81 3.18
C ARG A 84 15.80 5.48 2.37
N GLU A 85 16.15 6.30 1.39
CA GLU A 85 15.22 6.98 0.50
C GLU A 85 14.37 5.98 -0.28
N PHE A 86 15.00 4.98 -0.91
CA PHE A 86 14.31 3.88 -1.57
C PHE A 86 13.33 3.16 -0.64
N GLN A 87 13.77 2.78 0.57
CA GLN A 87 12.91 2.06 1.52
C GLN A 87 11.67 2.85 1.95
N VAL A 88 11.82 4.18 2.10
CA VAL A 88 10.70 5.07 2.45
C VAL A 88 9.71 5.12 1.31
N HIS A 89 10.15 5.37 0.07
CA HIS A 89 9.26 5.44 -1.08
C HIS A 89 8.59 4.11 -1.42
N LYS A 90 9.34 3.00 -1.40
CA LYS A 90 8.77 1.66 -1.52
C LYS A 90 7.63 1.47 -0.51
N HIS A 91 7.87 1.78 0.75
CA HIS A 91 6.87 1.58 1.80
C HIS A 91 5.64 2.47 1.66
N ILE A 92 5.81 3.73 1.24
CA ILE A 92 4.67 4.63 0.96
C ILE A 92 3.83 4.06 -0.19
N GLY A 93 4.47 3.61 -1.27
CA GLY A 93 3.78 2.94 -2.39
C GLY A 93 3.01 1.70 -1.93
N ASP A 94 3.67 0.80 -1.20
CA ASP A 94 3.07 -0.45 -0.70
C ASP A 94 1.89 -0.17 0.22
N TYR A 95 2.07 0.73 1.19
CA TYR A 95 1.05 1.08 2.17
C TYR A 95 -0.19 1.69 1.50
N THR A 96 0.00 2.68 0.62
CA THR A 96 -1.12 3.35 -0.04
C THR A 96 -1.88 2.37 -0.94
N LEU A 97 -1.18 1.55 -1.73
CA LEU A 97 -1.80 0.53 -2.58
C LEU A 97 -2.60 -0.48 -1.74
N PHE A 98 -2.04 -0.93 -0.62
CA PHE A 98 -2.71 -1.83 0.31
C PHE A 98 -3.95 -1.21 0.96
N ILE A 99 -3.85 0.00 1.51
CA ILE A 99 -4.99 0.65 2.19
C ILE A 99 -6.12 0.95 1.20
N LEU A 100 -5.81 1.48 0.02
CA LEU A 100 -6.80 1.77 -1.01
C LEU A 100 -7.54 0.51 -1.49
N GLY A 101 -6.81 -0.60 -1.70
CA GLY A 101 -7.42 -1.84 -2.18
C GLY A 101 -8.10 -2.66 -1.07
N MET A 102 -7.48 -2.80 0.09
CA MET A 102 -7.92 -3.73 1.13
C MET A 102 -8.81 -3.09 2.20
N PHE A 103 -8.67 -1.79 2.44
CA PHE A 103 -9.38 -1.08 3.53
C PHE A 103 -9.81 0.35 3.15
N PRO A 104 -10.46 0.57 2.00
CA PRO A 104 -10.82 1.93 1.55
C PRO A 104 -11.75 2.66 2.53
N GLU A 105 -12.53 1.95 3.33
CA GLU A 105 -13.44 2.55 4.32
C GLU A 105 -12.69 3.25 5.47
N SER A 106 -11.42 2.93 5.68
CA SER A 106 -10.56 3.65 6.63
C SER A 106 -10.30 5.10 6.18
N LEU A 107 -10.46 5.40 4.89
CA LEU A 107 -10.24 6.71 4.29
C LEU A 107 -11.53 7.53 4.19
N SER A 108 -12.70 6.88 4.09
CA SER A 108 -13.98 7.56 3.85
C SER A 108 -14.50 8.36 5.04
N LYS A 109 -14.10 8.00 6.27
CA LYS A 109 -14.48 8.71 7.50
C LYS A 109 -13.65 9.96 7.78
N LYS A 110 -12.56 10.17 7.02
CA LYS A 110 -11.63 11.29 7.19
C LYS A 110 -11.79 12.25 6.01
N ARG A 111 -12.10 13.52 6.28
CA ARG A 111 -11.98 14.56 5.25
C ARG A 111 -10.50 14.74 4.94
N GLY A 112 -10.13 14.72 3.66
CA GLY A 112 -8.81 15.20 3.25
C GLY A 112 -8.65 16.65 3.70
N LYS A 113 -7.47 17.00 4.23
CA LYS A 113 -7.06 18.41 4.30
C LYS A 113 -6.67 18.87 2.89
N GLU A 114 -6.56 20.18 2.65
CA GLU A 114 -5.97 20.70 1.41
C GLU A 114 -4.70 19.93 1.04
N PHE A 115 -4.61 19.50 -0.21
CA PHE A 115 -3.46 18.79 -0.72
C PHE A 115 -2.63 19.66 -1.63
N ILE A 116 -1.31 19.60 -1.44
CA ILE A 116 -0.37 20.37 -2.22
C ILE A 116 0.27 19.46 -3.27
N LEU A 117 -0.11 19.66 -4.54
CA LEU A 117 0.57 19.07 -5.68
C LEU A 117 1.58 20.07 -6.25
N GLY A 118 2.82 20.02 -5.76
CA GLY A 118 3.86 20.98 -6.14
C GLY A 118 3.56 22.37 -5.56
N LYS A 119 3.03 23.29 -6.38
CA LYS A 119 2.57 24.62 -5.94
C LYS A 119 1.04 24.76 -5.94
N LEU A 120 0.32 23.74 -6.39
CA LEU A 120 -1.13 23.77 -6.51
C LEU A 120 -1.77 23.24 -5.23
N VAL A 121 -2.66 24.03 -4.66
CA VAL A 121 -3.50 23.59 -3.54
C VAL A 121 -4.81 23.07 -4.12
N ILE A 122 -5.15 21.82 -3.81
CA ILE A 122 -6.38 21.17 -4.23
C ILE A 122 -7.33 21.18 -3.02
N PRO A 123 -8.30 22.12 -2.97
CA PRO A 123 -9.33 22.11 -1.95
C PRO A 123 -10.27 20.91 -2.17
N ASP A 124 -10.79 20.36 -1.08
CA ASP A 124 -11.82 19.31 -1.06
C ASP A 124 -11.49 17.96 -1.73
N ALA A 125 -10.22 17.71 -2.08
CA ALA A 125 -9.83 16.38 -2.56
C ALA A 125 -9.98 15.33 -1.46
N SER A 126 -10.51 14.16 -1.84
CA SER A 126 -10.71 13.05 -0.95
C SER A 126 -9.36 12.46 -0.50
N LEU A 127 -9.31 11.94 0.72
CA LEU A 127 -8.09 11.29 1.23
C LEU A 127 -7.63 10.13 0.31
N SER A 128 -8.57 9.44 -0.33
CA SER A 128 -8.30 8.42 -1.35
C SER A 128 -7.55 8.97 -2.56
N GLU A 129 -7.95 10.13 -3.10
CA GLU A 129 -7.26 10.74 -4.25
C GLU A 129 -5.82 11.11 -3.89
N HIS A 130 -5.59 11.60 -2.66
CA HIS A 130 -4.22 11.89 -2.20
C HIS A 130 -3.38 10.63 -2.14
N TYR A 131 -3.93 9.54 -1.60
CA TYR A 131 -3.21 8.26 -1.50
C TYR A 131 -2.86 7.70 -2.88
N ILE A 132 -3.75 7.83 -3.87
CA ILE A 132 -3.49 7.37 -5.24
C ILE A 132 -2.30 8.12 -5.83
N ILE A 133 -2.32 9.45 -5.77
CA ILE A 133 -1.26 10.30 -6.32
C ILE A 133 0.08 9.98 -5.64
N GLN A 134 0.06 9.84 -4.32
CA GLN A 134 1.26 9.65 -3.52
C GLN A 134 1.85 8.26 -3.64
N GLY A 135 1.00 7.23 -3.73
CA GLY A 135 1.42 5.86 -3.95
C GLY A 135 2.10 5.68 -5.30
N SER A 136 1.43 6.11 -6.38
CA SER A 136 1.99 6.06 -7.74
C SER A 136 3.30 6.85 -7.83
N ARG A 137 3.33 8.09 -7.32
CA ARG A 137 4.56 8.90 -7.31
C ARG A 137 5.69 8.27 -6.51
N SER A 138 5.39 7.63 -5.38
CA SER A 138 6.43 6.99 -4.57
C SER A 138 7.03 5.78 -5.26
N TYR A 139 6.24 4.97 -5.97
CA TYR A 139 6.81 3.93 -6.82
C TYR A 139 7.62 4.49 -7.99
N GLN A 140 7.19 5.61 -8.58
CA GLN A 140 7.98 6.28 -9.61
C GLN A 140 9.37 6.66 -9.09
N ILE A 141 9.45 7.27 -7.91
CA ILE A 141 10.73 7.64 -7.29
C ILE A 141 11.53 6.38 -6.93
N ALA A 142 10.91 5.35 -6.34
CA ALA A 142 11.58 4.10 -6.01
C ALA A 142 12.25 3.44 -7.23
N SER A 143 11.64 3.56 -8.41
CA SER A 143 12.17 3.03 -9.68
C SER A 143 13.50 3.66 -10.12
N GLU A 144 13.86 4.83 -9.58
CA GLU A 144 15.13 5.52 -9.88
C GLU A 144 16.32 4.90 -9.14
N PHE A 145 16.08 4.07 -8.11
CA PHE A 145 17.13 3.49 -7.28
C PHE A 145 17.46 2.05 -7.66
N THR A 146 16.45 1.18 -7.75
CA THR A 146 16.61 -0.25 -8.02
C THR A 146 15.29 -0.87 -8.52
N ASP A 147 15.34 -2.10 -9.03
CA ASP A 147 14.20 -2.86 -9.58
C ASP A 147 13.29 -1.99 -10.48
N LYS A 148 13.92 -1.24 -11.39
CA LYS A 148 13.28 -0.17 -12.16
C LYS A 148 12.01 -0.63 -12.87
N GLU A 149 12.04 -1.80 -13.52
CA GLU A 149 10.89 -2.31 -14.27
C GLU A 149 9.71 -2.60 -13.36
N LEU A 150 9.93 -3.26 -12.22
CA LEU A 150 8.92 -3.57 -11.21
C LEU A 150 8.25 -2.30 -10.67
N PHE A 151 9.04 -1.33 -10.22
CA PHE A 151 8.47 -0.11 -9.62
C PHE A 151 7.90 0.86 -10.65
N SER A 152 8.43 0.89 -11.88
CA SER A 152 7.81 1.67 -12.97
C SER A 152 6.44 1.09 -13.38
N GLU A 153 6.31 -0.23 -13.36
CA GLU A 153 5.08 -0.95 -13.64
C GLU A 153 4.03 -0.72 -12.56
N LEU A 154 4.40 -0.85 -11.27
CA LEU A 154 3.53 -0.51 -10.14
C LEU A 154 3.09 0.97 -10.16
N SER A 155 3.98 1.88 -10.54
CA SER A 155 3.69 3.31 -10.69
C SER A 155 2.67 3.57 -11.80
N SER A 156 2.95 3.05 -13.00
CA SER A 156 2.17 3.32 -14.21
C SER A 156 0.79 2.65 -14.19
N ASN A 157 0.70 1.46 -13.58
CA ASN A 157 -0.51 0.65 -13.50
C ASN A 157 -1.08 0.61 -12.07
N PHE A 158 -0.84 1.65 -11.27
CA PHE A 158 -1.26 1.71 -9.86
C PHE A 158 -2.76 1.43 -9.68
N LEU A 159 -3.62 2.06 -10.49
CA LEU A 159 -5.07 1.86 -10.41
C LEU A 159 -5.50 0.42 -10.77
N LEU A 160 -4.78 -0.24 -11.68
CA LEU A 160 -5.04 -1.63 -12.02
C LEU A 160 -4.77 -2.52 -10.80
N TYR A 161 -3.61 -2.38 -10.18
CA TYR A 161 -3.26 -3.20 -9.00
C TYR A 161 -4.10 -2.84 -7.77
N MET A 162 -4.55 -1.58 -7.65
CA MET A 162 -5.54 -1.18 -6.66
C MET A 162 -6.87 -1.93 -6.86
N ASN A 163 -7.36 -2.00 -8.10
CA ASN A 163 -8.59 -2.74 -8.43
C ASN A 163 -8.44 -4.25 -8.23
N VAL A 164 -7.25 -4.81 -8.50
CA VAL A 164 -6.95 -6.21 -8.17
C VAL A 164 -7.10 -6.44 -6.67
N LEU A 165 -6.53 -5.58 -5.83
CA LEU A 165 -6.64 -5.68 -4.37
C LEU A 165 -8.07 -5.44 -3.86
N ASP A 166 -8.84 -4.57 -4.51
CA ASP A 166 -10.27 -4.39 -4.23
C ASP A 166 -11.05 -5.71 -4.40
N LEU A 167 -10.78 -6.44 -5.49
CA LEU A 167 -11.35 -7.77 -5.72
C LEU A 167 -10.82 -8.83 -4.75
N VAL A 168 -9.55 -8.73 -4.32
CA VAL A 168 -9.01 -9.57 -3.25
C VAL A 168 -9.82 -9.37 -1.96
N ARG A 169 -10.08 -8.11 -1.57
CA ARG A 169 -10.91 -7.78 -0.42
C ARG A 169 -12.30 -8.40 -0.55
N ILE A 170 -12.98 -8.15 -1.68
CA ILE A 170 -14.34 -8.67 -1.94
C ILE A 170 -14.37 -10.20 -1.82
N TYR A 171 -13.36 -10.89 -2.36
CA TYR A 171 -13.24 -12.33 -2.24
C TYR A 171 -13.13 -12.77 -0.77
N LEU A 172 -12.23 -12.17 0.01
CA LEU A 172 -12.03 -12.51 1.42
C LEU A 172 -13.27 -12.25 2.29
N GLU A 173 -14.02 -11.20 1.98
CA GLU A 173 -15.30 -10.88 2.63
C GLU A 173 -16.39 -11.91 2.28
N SER A 174 -16.46 -12.33 1.01
CA SER A 174 -17.45 -13.29 0.54
C SER A 174 -17.36 -14.65 1.24
N ILE A 175 -16.14 -15.07 1.60
CA ILE A 175 -15.89 -16.32 2.32
C ILE A 175 -15.97 -16.15 3.85
N LYS A 176 -16.37 -14.97 4.34
CA LYS A 176 -16.48 -14.62 5.76
C LYS A 176 -15.23 -14.96 6.56
N ASN A 177 -14.05 -14.63 6.02
CA ASN A 177 -12.79 -14.91 6.70
C ASN A 177 -12.72 -14.14 8.04
N LYS A 178 -12.71 -14.87 9.16
CA LYS A 178 -12.79 -14.27 10.51
C LYS A 178 -11.63 -13.32 10.83
N GLU A 179 -10.41 -13.68 10.46
CA GLU A 179 -9.22 -12.85 10.72
C GLU A 179 -9.23 -11.58 9.87
N PHE A 180 -9.64 -11.68 8.60
CA PHE A 180 -9.80 -10.52 7.73
C PHE A 180 -10.89 -9.57 8.26
N LEU A 181 -12.04 -10.09 8.66
CA LEU A 181 -13.14 -9.29 9.23
C LEU A 181 -12.72 -8.58 10.52
N LYS A 182 -11.94 -9.25 11.38
CA LYS A 182 -11.35 -8.65 12.59
C LYS A 182 -10.37 -7.53 12.25
N ALA A 183 -9.44 -7.77 11.31
CA ALA A 183 -8.51 -6.74 10.85
C ALA A 183 -9.24 -5.53 10.26
N LYS A 184 -10.31 -5.76 9.49
CA LYS A 184 -11.19 -4.71 8.96
C LYS A 184 -11.80 -3.87 10.09
N GLY A 185 -12.26 -4.50 11.17
CA GLY A 185 -12.79 -3.80 12.35
C GLY A 185 -11.79 -2.85 13.00
N ILE A 186 -10.56 -3.33 13.21
CA ILE A 186 -9.45 -2.56 13.81
C ILE A 186 -9.04 -1.40 12.90
N ILE A 187 -8.78 -1.66 11.62
CA ILE A 187 -8.23 -0.67 10.68
C ILE A 187 -9.28 0.40 10.31
N SER A 188 -10.57 0.04 10.24
CA SER A 188 -11.65 0.99 9.93
C SER A 188 -12.18 1.75 11.15
N GLY A 189 -11.65 1.48 12.35
CA GLY A 189 -12.06 2.11 13.61
C GLY A 189 -13.52 1.83 13.96
N THR A 190 -13.98 0.59 13.80
CA THR A 190 -15.34 0.15 14.16
C THR A 190 -15.38 -0.81 15.36
N GLU A 191 -14.21 -1.16 15.92
CA GLU A 191 -14.04 -1.92 17.18
C GLU A 191 -13.52 -1.03 18.31
#